data_AF-A0A8J5MN86-F1
#
_entry.id   AF-A0A8J5MN86-F1
#
_cell.length_a   1.000
_cell.length_b   1.000
_cell.length_c   1.000
_cell.angle_alpha   90.00
_cell.angle_beta   90.00
_cell.angle_gamma   90.00
#
_symmetry.space_group_name_H-M   'P 1'
#
loop_
_entity.id
_entity.type
_entity.pdbx_description
1 polymer ?
#
loop_
_entity_poly.entity_id
_entity_poly.type
_entity_poly.pdbx_seq_one_letter_code
_entity_poly.pdbx_strand_id
1 'polypeptide(L)'
;MFSNILSRVMPLQANGAHDLDEDNNHNGNVDLINSEYIKQFLFSELDICAWTADKHQNNYHSWNHRLWVLQQFATHVGLTDVCRLEYETSHKWVSVHVSEHSGLHYLQYLLDSLVSLVNEEKVENLLEIVPCVDSVEKLYQKELDFNCDLIEEYSDHEALFCHRRFLLTRLKELLCSSPQRTCSPPPPALKRSCVETVNSEWSAVLLRERDLINRCLQTNSYQKTLGEKHAQWLNNVIGI
;
A
#
# COMPACT_ATOMS: atom_id res chain seq x y z
N MET A 1 -8.04 1.67 25.30
CA MET A 1 -9.06 2.75 25.28
C MET A 1 -10.24 2.46 24.34
N PHE A 2 -10.20 1.38 23.53
CA PHE A 2 -11.38 0.87 22.83
C PHE A 2 -11.55 -0.62 23.08
N SER A 3 -11.86 -0.99 24.32
CA SER A 3 -12.23 -2.37 24.65
C SER A 3 -13.64 -2.63 24.10
N ASN A 4 -13.76 -3.60 23.19
CA ASN A 4 -15.01 -4.13 22.63
C ASN A 4 -15.73 -3.24 21.60
N ILE A 5 -15.03 -2.82 20.54
CA ILE A 5 -15.68 -2.10 19.44
C ILE A 5 -16.64 -2.99 18.64
N LEU A 6 -16.33 -4.27 18.54
CA LEU A 6 -17.19 -5.26 17.89
C LEU A 6 -18.56 -5.31 18.56
N SER A 7 -18.66 -5.24 19.91
CA SER A 7 -19.96 -5.21 20.58
C SER A 7 -20.77 -3.92 20.34
N ARG A 8 -20.15 -2.85 19.84
CA ARG A 8 -20.85 -1.61 19.47
C ARG A 8 -21.35 -1.64 18.02
N VAL A 9 -20.70 -2.44 17.18
CA VAL A 9 -21.09 -2.65 15.79
C VAL A 9 -22.19 -3.71 15.74
N MET A 10 -22.03 -4.84 16.45
CA MET A 10 -22.99 -5.95 16.40
C MET A 10 -24.42 -5.57 16.82
N PRO A 11 -25.45 -6.12 16.15
CA PRO A 11 -26.82 -5.95 16.57
C PRO A 11 -27.03 -6.56 17.97
N LEU A 12 -27.83 -5.88 18.81
CA LEU A 12 -28.25 -6.44 20.10
C LEU A 12 -29.05 -7.72 19.83
N GLN A 13 -28.59 -8.86 20.36
CA GLN A 13 -29.38 -10.09 20.32
C GLN A 13 -30.72 -9.84 21.01
N ALA A 14 -31.81 -9.91 20.25
CA ALA A 14 -33.14 -9.86 20.82
C ALA A 14 -33.34 -11.14 21.66
N ASN A 15 -33.39 -10.99 22.98
CA ASN A 15 -33.72 -12.08 23.90
C ASN A 15 -35.14 -12.59 23.62
N GLY A 16 -35.27 -13.55 22.72
CA GLY A 16 -36.46 -14.40 22.57
C GLY A 16 -36.24 -15.67 23.37
N ALA A 17 -36.93 -15.79 24.50
CA ALA A 17 -37.01 -17.04 25.25
C ALA A 17 -37.65 -18.11 24.37
N HIS A 18 -36.94 -19.20 24.09
CA HIS A 18 -37.57 -20.48 23.81
C HIS A 18 -36.61 -21.62 24.13
N ASP A 19 -37.02 -22.43 25.12
CA ASP A 19 -36.43 -23.73 25.44
C ASP A 19 -36.48 -24.67 24.23
N LEU A 20 -35.54 -25.64 24.28
CA LEU A 20 -35.47 -26.94 23.60
C LEU A 20 -34.42 -27.06 22.47
N ASP A 21 -33.31 -27.70 22.84
CA ASP A 21 -32.52 -28.71 22.12
C ASP A 21 -32.34 -28.56 20.59
N GLU A 22 -31.19 -28.03 20.14
CA GLU A 22 -30.52 -28.39 18.86
C GLU A 22 -29.13 -27.70 18.69
N ASP A 23 -28.18 -28.00 19.57
CA ASP A 23 -26.85 -27.35 19.57
C ASP A 23 -25.83 -28.07 18.66
N ASN A 24 -25.79 -27.64 17.40
CA ASN A 24 -24.57 -27.55 16.59
C ASN A 24 -24.78 -26.74 15.28
N ASN A 25 -26.03 -26.50 14.86
CA ASN A 25 -26.33 -25.76 13.64
C ASN A 25 -26.66 -24.26 13.88
N HIS A 26 -26.97 -23.88 15.12
CA HIS A 26 -27.31 -22.49 15.46
C HIS A 26 -26.08 -21.58 15.49
N ASN A 27 -24.93 -22.10 15.96
CA ASN A 27 -23.72 -21.31 16.15
C ASN A 27 -23.09 -20.83 14.82
N GLY A 28 -23.06 -21.72 13.81
CA GLY A 28 -22.56 -21.37 12.48
C GLY A 28 -23.41 -20.32 11.77
N ASN A 29 -24.72 -20.32 11.99
CA ASN A 29 -25.62 -19.32 11.40
C ASN A 29 -25.44 -17.94 12.06
N VAL A 30 -25.23 -17.89 13.38
CA VAL A 30 -24.98 -16.64 14.12
C VAL A 30 -23.64 -16.02 13.72
N ASP A 31 -22.58 -16.81 13.57
CA ASP A 31 -21.26 -16.33 13.14
C ASP A 31 -21.29 -15.77 11.70
N LEU A 32 -22.04 -16.42 10.80
CA LEU A 32 -22.25 -15.93 9.44
C LEU A 32 -23.01 -14.59 9.41
N ILE A 33 -24.09 -14.46 10.19
CA ILE A 33 -24.86 -13.22 10.30
C ILE A 33 -23.98 -12.08 10.86
N ASN A 34 -23.16 -12.38 11.88
CA ASN A 34 -22.25 -11.41 12.48
C ASN A 34 -21.17 -10.95 11.48
N SER A 35 -20.59 -11.88 10.70
CA SER A 35 -19.61 -11.55 9.67
C SER A 35 -20.21 -10.67 8.57
N GLU A 36 -21.42 -10.97 8.10
CA GLU A 36 -22.11 -10.17 7.09
C GLU A 36 -22.47 -8.76 7.61
N TYR A 37 -22.83 -8.64 8.89
CA TYR A 37 -23.08 -7.33 9.49
C TYR A 37 -21.80 -6.49 9.61
N ILE A 38 -20.68 -7.09 10.07
CA ILE A 38 -19.39 -6.38 10.09
C ILE A 38 -19.00 -5.96 8.67
N LYS A 39 -19.21 -6.83 7.69
CA LYS A 39 -18.93 -6.54 6.28
C LYS A 39 -19.69 -5.30 5.80
N GLN A 40 -20.99 -5.23 6.07
CA GLN A 40 -21.81 -4.07 5.70
C GLN A 40 -21.35 -2.80 6.41
N PHE A 41 -21.02 -2.89 7.71
CA PHE A 41 -20.49 -1.75 8.46
C PHE A 41 -19.16 -1.25 7.89
N LEU A 42 -18.20 -2.15 7.69
CA LEU A 42 -16.89 -1.85 7.11
C LEU A 42 -17.05 -1.11 5.79
N PHE A 43 -17.79 -1.67 4.83
CA PHE A 43 -17.92 -1.04 3.52
C PHE A 43 -18.69 0.28 3.55
N SER A 44 -19.69 0.42 4.42
CA SER A 44 -20.37 1.70 4.62
C SER A 44 -19.43 2.79 5.14
N GLU A 45 -18.57 2.46 6.10
CA GLU A 45 -17.57 3.41 6.62
C GLU A 45 -16.53 3.77 5.56
N LEU A 46 -16.09 2.81 4.74
CA LEU A 46 -15.21 3.08 3.61
C LEU A 46 -15.87 4.01 2.59
N ASP A 47 -17.15 3.84 2.28
CA ASP A 47 -17.88 4.72 1.37
C ASP A 47 -17.99 6.16 1.93
N ILE A 48 -18.25 6.30 3.24
CA ILE A 48 -18.27 7.61 3.90
C ILE A 48 -16.88 8.29 3.84
N CYS A 49 -15.81 7.54 4.09
CA CYS A 49 -14.45 8.04 3.97
C CYS A 49 -14.16 8.56 2.55
N ALA A 50 -14.54 7.80 1.52
CA ALA A 50 -14.36 8.21 0.13
C ALA A 50 -15.18 9.48 -0.18
N TRP A 51 -16.47 9.49 0.19
CA TRP A 51 -17.34 10.64 -0.02
C TRP A 51 -16.82 11.92 0.66
N THR A 52 -16.34 11.81 1.90
CA THR A 52 -15.78 12.96 2.63
C THR A 52 -14.42 13.43 2.11
N ALA A 53 -13.61 12.52 1.56
CA ALA A 53 -12.37 12.87 0.85
C ALA A 53 -12.68 13.64 -0.44
N ASP A 54 -13.72 13.25 -1.19
CA ASP A 54 -14.13 13.96 -2.42
C ASP A 54 -14.65 15.38 -2.14
N LYS A 55 -15.20 15.64 -0.94
CA LYS A 55 -15.72 16.96 -0.57
C LYS A 55 -14.65 17.93 -0.08
N HIS A 56 -13.54 17.42 0.44
CA HIS A 56 -12.52 18.23 1.09
C HIS A 56 -11.13 17.80 0.64
N GLN A 57 -10.49 18.67 -0.12
CA GLN A 57 -9.11 18.48 -0.56
C GLN A 57 -8.18 18.23 0.64
N ASN A 58 -7.33 17.22 0.52
CA ASN A 58 -6.38 16.75 1.51
C ASN A 58 -7.01 16.38 2.86
N ASN A 59 -8.22 15.82 2.88
CA ASN A 59 -8.91 15.43 4.12
C ASN A 59 -8.20 14.28 4.85
N TYR A 60 -7.21 14.65 5.66
CA TYR A 60 -6.41 13.73 6.46
C TYR A 60 -7.28 12.90 7.41
N HIS A 61 -8.36 13.47 7.97
CA HIS A 61 -9.22 12.76 8.91
C HIS A 61 -9.96 11.60 8.24
N SER A 62 -10.47 11.78 7.02
CA SER A 62 -11.13 10.71 6.26
C SER A 62 -10.20 9.54 6.01
N TRP A 63 -8.96 9.81 5.58
CA TRP A 63 -7.98 8.76 5.28
C TRP A 63 -7.47 8.04 6.54
N ASN A 64 -7.29 8.75 7.66
CA ASN A 64 -6.91 8.10 8.92
C ASN A 64 -8.05 7.27 9.51
N HIS A 65 -9.29 7.75 9.40
CA HIS A 65 -10.44 6.97 9.80
C HIS A 65 -10.57 5.71 8.94
N ARG A 66 -10.43 5.85 7.61
CA ARG A 66 -10.44 4.72 6.66
C ARG A 66 -9.44 3.64 7.06
N LEU A 67 -8.21 4.06 7.36
CA LEU A 67 -7.16 3.16 7.81
C LEU A 67 -7.53 2.46 9.12
N TRP A 68 -8.00 3.23 10.10
CA TRP A 68 -8.38 2.69 11.40
C TRP A 68 -9.51 1.67 11.28
N VAL A 69 -10.54 1.94 10.47
CA VAL A 69 -11.65 1.01 10.21
C VAL A 69 -11.12 -0.30 9.62
N LEU A 70 -10.25 -0.25 8.61
CA LEU A 70 -9.65 -1.45 8.03
C LEU A 70 -8.90 -2.29 9.08
N GLN A 71 -8.07 -1.64 9.91
CA GLN A 71 -7.33 -2.31 10.97
C GLN A 71 -8.24 -3.00 12.00
N GLN A 72 -9.43 -2.46 12.24
CA GLN A 72 -10.37 -3.05 13.20
C GLN A 72 -11.19 -4.20 12.61
N PHE A 73 -11.57 -4.12 11.33
CA PHE A 73 -12.64 -4.98 10.80
C PHE A 73 -12.23 -5.92 9.66
N ALA A 74 -11.11 -5.69 8.96
CA ALA A 74 -10.76 -6.46 7.77
C ALA A 74 -10.61 -7.97 8.03
N THR A 75 -10.03 -8.35 9.17
CA THR A 75 -9.83 -9.76 9.56
C THR A 75 -11.13 -10.52 9.83
N HIS A 76 -12.24 -9.82 10.08
CA HIS A 76 -13.54 -10.43 10.37
C HIS A 76 -14.40 -10.70 9.13
N VAL A 77 -13.99 -10.15 7.97
CA VAL A 77 -14.77 -10.14 6.72
C VAL A 77 -14.08 -10.94 5.62
N GLY A 78 -12.76 -11.11 5.72
CA GLY A 78 -11.92 -11.73 4.69
C GLY A 78 -10.77 -10.80 4.34
N LEU A 79 -9.65 -10.93 5.06
CA LEU A 79 -8.53 -9.99 4.99
C LEU A 79 -8.00 -9.82 3.56
N THR A 80 -7.74 -10.92 2.85
CA THR A 80 -7.21 -10.89 1.47
C THR A 80 -8.14 -10.16 0.51
N ASP A 81 -9.45 -10.45 0.54
CA ASP A 81 -10.44 -9.82 -0.35
C ASP A 81 -10.59 -8.32 -0.06
N VAL A 82 -10.60 -7.95 1.24
CA VAL A 82 -10.63 -6.55 1.65
C VAL A 82 -9.37 -5.82 1.19
N CYS A 83 -8.19 -6.41 1.37
CA CYS A 83 -6.93 -5.82 0.90
C CYS A 83 -6.90 -5.65 -0.62
N ARG A 84 -7.38 -6.63 -1.39
CA ARG A 84 -7.48 -6.55 -2.86
C ARG A 84 -8.36 -5.39 -3.30
N LEU A 85 -9.59 -5.34 -2.79
CA LEU A 85 -10.55 -4.29 -3.13
C LEU A 85 -10.04 -2.91 -2.70
N GLU A 86 -9.40 -2.82 -1.54
CA GLU A 86 -8.85 -1.57 -1.02
C GLU A 86 -7.68 -1.07 -1.87
N TYR A 87 -6.79 -1.97 -2.29
CA TYR A 87 -5.71 -1.67 -3.23
C TYR A 87 -6.30 -1.11 -4.54
N GLU A 88 -7.21 -1.82 -5.19
CA GLU A 88 -7.84 -1.39 -6.45
C GLU A 88 -8.56 -0.04 -6.33
N THR A 89 -9.35 0.13 -5.25
CA THR A 89 -10.12 1.35 -5.01
C THR A 89 -9.22 2.55 -4.77
N SER A 90 -8.15 2.38 -4.00
CA SER A 90 -7.19 3.45 -3.70
C SER A 90 -6.47 3.91 -4.96
N HIS A 91 -6.05 2.98 -5.83
CA HIS A 91 -5.42 3.31 -7.11
C HIS A 91 -6.36 4.09 -8.02
N LYS A 92 -7.60 3.63 -8.15
CA LYS A 92 -8.62 4.32 -8.94
C LYS A 92 -8.87 5.72 -8.39
N TRP A 93 -8.96 5.89 -7.08
CA TRP A 93 -9.19 7.19 -6.47
C TRP A 93 -8.02 8.15 -6.71
N VAL A 94 -6.78 7.72 -6.47
CA VAL A 94 -5.58 8.53 -6.69
C VAL A 94 -5.41 8.92 -8.15
N SER A 95 -5.77 8.04 -9.10
CA SER A 95 -5.61 8.31 -10.54
C SER A 95 -6.37 9.55 -11.04
N VAL A 96 -7.44 9.95 -10.35
CA VAL A 96 -8.22 11.16 -10.67
C VAL A 96 -8.05 12.28 -9.63
N HIS A 97 -7.25 12.03 -8.58
CA HIS A 97 -6.99 12.95 -7.47
C HIS A 97 -5.49 13.15 -7.23
N VAL A 98 -4.72 13.33 -8.31
CA VAL A 98 -3.25 13.35 -8.31
C VAL A 98 -2.59 14.43 -7.44
N SER A 99 -3.34 15.46 -7.02
CA SER A 99 -2.87 16.52 -6.11
C SER A 99 -3.02 16.18 -4.62
N GLU A 100 -3.63 15.05 -4.29
CA GLU A 100 -4.02 14.71 -2.92
C GLU A 100 -2.89 14.01 -2.16
N HIS A 101 -2.16 14.77 -1.37
CA HIS A 101 -1.11 14.25 -0.49
C HIS A 101 -1.66 13.24 0.52
N SER A 102 -2.85 13.50 1.09
CA SER A 102 -3.44 12.60 2.09
C SER A 102 -3.82 11.24 1.50
N GLY A 103 -4.36 11.21 0.27
CA GLY A 103 -4.69 9.96 -0.43
C GLY A 103 -3.44 9.18 -0.86
N LEU A 104 -2.43 9.88 -1.38
CA LEU A 104 -1.15 9.26 -1.72
C LEU A 104 -0.39 8.75 -0.49
N HIS A 105 -0.47 9.45 0.65
CA HIS A 105 0.11 8.99 1.92
C HIS A 105 -0.64 7.77 2.46
N TYR A 106 -1.96 7.73 2.34
CA TYR A 106 -2.73 6.55 2.65
C TYR A 106 -2.30 5.34 1.79
N LEU A 107 -2.08 5.55 0.49
CA LEU A 107 -1.56 4.50 -0.39
C LEU A 107 -0.17 4.00 0.05
N GLN A 108 0.72 4.88 0.50
CA GLN A 108 2.02 4.48 1.08
C GLN A 108 1.84 3.55 2.28
N TYR A 109 0.93 3.90 3.19
CA TYR A 109 0.64 3.08 4.36
C TYR A 109 0.02 1.74 3.97
N LEU A 110 -0.88 1.73 2.99
CA LEU A 110 -1.49 0.52 2.47
C LEU A 110 -0.41 -0.43 1.93
N LEU A 111 0.52 0.07 1.10
CA LEU A 111 1.64 -0.72 0.57
C LEU A 111 2.51 -1.32 1.67
N ASP A 112 2.95 -0.51 2.64
CA ASP A 112 3.75 -1.00 3.78
C ASP A 112 2.97 -2.02 4.63
N SER A 113 1.64 -1.87 4.73
CA SER A 113 0.77 -2.83 5.42
C SER A 113 0.67 -4.15 4.67
N LEU A 114 0.50 -4.14 3.35
CA LEU A 114 0.48 -5.37 2.54
C LEU A 114 1.77 -6.16 2.69
N VAL A 115 2.92 -5.48 2.65
CA VAL A 115 4.23 -6.09 2.89
C VAL A 115 4.30 -6.71 4.29
N SER A 116 3.84 -5.97 5.31
CA SER A 116 3.81 -6.47 6.68
C SER A 116 2.91 -7.71 6.83
N LEU A 117 1.73 -7.71 6.22
CA LEU A 117 0.79 -8.83 6.27
C LEU A 117 1.36 -10.11 5.64
N VAL A 118 2.08 -9.99 4.53
CA VAL A 118 2.76 -11.13 3.89
C VAL A 118 3.94 -11.62 4.73
N ASN A 119 4.75 -10.69 5.27
CA ASN A 119 5.87 -11.06 6.16
C ASN A 119 5.41 -11.72 7.48
N GLU A 120 4.22 -11.36 7.96
CA GLU A 120 3.58 -11.95 9.13
C GLU A 120 2.76 -13.21 8.81
N GLU A 121 2.79 -13.69 7.56
CA GLU A 121 2.06 -14.89 7.09
C GLU A 121 0.53 -14.79 7.29
N LYS A 122 -0.02 -13.57 7.39
CA LYS A 122 -1.47 -13.31 7.50
C LYS A 122 -2.17 -13.35 6.14
N VAL A 123 -1.42 -13.11 5.09
CA VAL A 123 -1.81 -13.26 3.68
C VAL A 123 -0.77 -14.17 3.05
N GLU A 124 -1.21 -15.17 2.28
CA GLU A 124 -0.31 -16.20 1.73
C GLU A 124 0.77 -15.59 0.82
N ASN A 125 0.36 -14.70 -0.09
CA ASN A 125 1.27 -14.01 -0.99
C ASN A 125 0.61 -12.77 -1.62
N LEU A 126 1.43 -11.89 -2.20
CA LEU A 126 0.96 -10.68 -2.86
C LEU A 126 0.10 -10.94 -4.11
N LEU A 127 0.22 -12.11 -4.74
CA LEU A 127 -0.49 -12.45 -5.98
C LEU A 127 -2.01 -12.53 -5.76
N GLU A 128 -2.43 -12.84 -4.53
CA GLU A 128 -3.84 -12.84 -4.12
C GLU A 128 -4.42 -11.42 -3.97
N ILE A 129 -3.59 -10.39 -3.92
CA ILE A 129 -4.02 -9.00 -3.69
C ILE A 129 -3.76 -8.16 -4.95
N VAL A 130 -2.60 -8.33 -5.56
CA VAL A 130 -2.15 -7.54 -6.69
C VAL A 130 -1.81 -8.46 -7.87
N PRO A 131 -2.58 -8.42 -8.97
CA PRO A 131 -2.32 -9.26 -10.12
C PRO A 131 -0.90 -9.10 -10.67
N CYS A 132 -0.26 -10.24 -10.95
CA CYS A 132 1.10 -10.37 -11.50
C CYS A 132 2.24 -9.92 -10.57
N VAL A 133 1.98 -9.71 -9.28
CA VAL A 133 2.99 -9.37 -8.28
C VAL A 133 3.23 -10.54 -7.34
N ASP A 134 4.37 -11.21 -7.49
CA ASP A 134 4.77 -12.37 -6.67
C ASP A 134 5.86 -12.02 -5.63
N SER A 135 6.35 -10.78 -5.61
CA SER A 135 7.41 -10.33 -4.70
C SER A 135 7.22 -8.88 -4.28
N VAL A 136 7.81 -8.51 -3.14
CA VAL A 136 7.75 -7.13 -2.62
C VAL A 136 8.47 -6.16 -3.56
N GLU A 137 9.58 -6.58 -4.18
CA GLU A 137 10.29 -5.78 -5.17
C GLU A 137 9.42 -5.49 -6.40
N LYS A 138 8.64 -6.49 -6.88
CA LYS A 138 7.71 -6.28 -8.00
C LYS A 138 6.54 -5.39 -7.63
N LEU A 139 6.10 -5.39 -6.37
CA LEU A 139 5.08 -4.47 -5.88
C LEU A 139 5.55 -3.02 -6.06
N TYR A 140 6.69 -2.64 -5.46
CA TYR A 140 7.18 -1.26 -5.56
C TYR A 140 7.60 -0.88 -6.98
N GLN A 141 8.04 -1.82 -7.82
CA GLN A 141 8.28 -1.54 -9.25
C GLN A 141 6.97 -1.23 -10.00
N LYS A 142 5.91 -2.02 -9.78
CA LYS A 142 4.58 -1.75 -10.35
C LYS A 142 4.05 -0.39 -9.91
N GLU A 143 4.24 -0.02 -8.64
CA GLU A 143 3.87 1.30 -8.12
C GLU A 143 4.69 2.43 -8.75
N LEU A 144 5.98 2.23 -9.00
CA LEU A 144 6.81 3.22 -9.71
C LEU A 144 6.37 3.44 -11.14
N ASP A 145 5.92 2.38 -11.82
CA ASP A 145 5.38 2.44 -13.17
C ASP A 145 4.02 3.19 -13.16
N PHE A 146 3.09 2.81 -12.27
CA PHE A 146 1.82 3.53 -12.07
C PHE A 146 2.03 5.02 -11.75
N ASN A 147 2.95 5.33 -10.83
CA ASN A 147 3.29 6.71 -10.51
C ASN A 147 3.94 7.45 -11.70
N CYS A 148 4.73 6.76 -12.54
CA CYS A 148 5.29 7.35 -13.75
C CYS A 148 4.19 7.77 -14.71
N ASP A 149 3.21 6.89 -14.95
CA ASP A 149 2.07 7.16 -15.83
C ASP A 149 1.32 8.42 -15.35
N LEU A 150 1.08 8.53 -14.04
CA LEU A 150 0.43 9.73 -13.48
C LEU A 150 1.26 11.00 -13.62
N ILE A 151 2.59 10.92 -13.45
CA ILE A 151 3.48 12.09 -13.61
C ILE A 151 3.54 12.55 -15.08
N GLU A 152 3.43 11.62 -16.02
CA GLU A 152 3.43 11.91 -17.46
C GLU A 152 2.08 12.43 -17.95
N GLU A 153 0.98 11.87 -17.45
CA GLU A 153 -0.38 12.29 -17.80
C GLU A 153 -0.76 13.62 -17.13
N TYR A 154 -0.34 13.82 -15.88
CA TYR A 154 -0.66 14.99 -15.07
C TYR A 154 0.62 15.69 -14.60
N SER A 155 1.04 16.71 -15.33
CA SER A 155 2.20 17.53 -14.98
C SER A 155 1.92 18.42 -13.76
N ASP A 156 2.98 18.90 -13.12
CA ASP A 156 2.95 19.98 -12.12
C ASP A 156 2.45 19.60 -10.70
N HIS A 157 2.31 18.30 -10.40
CA HIS A 157 1.82 17.83 -9.10
C HIS A 157 2.93 17.35 -8.15
N GLU A 158 3.29 18.19 -7.17
CA GLU A 158 4.34 17.87 -6.18
C GLU A 158 4.02 16.61 -5.35
N ALA A 159 2.73 16.33 -5.11
CA ALA A 159 2.28 15.14 -4.38
C ALA A 159 2.76 13.84 -5.03
N LEU A 160 2.73 13.74 -6.36
CA LEU A 160 3.21 12.58 -7.11
C LEU A 160 4.72 12.36 -6.92
N PHE A 161 5.52 13.44 -6.89
CA PHE A 161 6.96 13.35 -6.64
C PHE A 161 7.27 12.99 -5.19
N CYS A 162 6.47 13.46 -4.23
CA CYS A 162 6.58 13.03 -2.83
C CYS A 162 6.31 11.53 -2.70
N HIS A 163 5.28 11.03 -3.38
CA HIS A 163 5.00 9.59 -3.42
C HIS A 163 6.11 8.79 -4.10
N ARG A 164 6.62 9.27 -5.25
CA ARG A 164 7.73 8.64 -5.95
C ARG A 164 8.98 8.46 -5.08
N ARG A 165 9.33 9.48 -4.30
CA ARG A 165 10.48 9.44 -3.38
C ARG A 165 10.32 8.37 -2.30
N PHE A 166 9.11 8.19 -1.78
CA PHE A 166 8.79 7.09 -0.86
C PHE A 166 9.04 5.73 -1.54
N LEU A 167 8.49 5.52 -2.74
CA LEU A 167 8.63 4.26 -3.49
C LEU A 167 10.10 3.91 -3.77
N LEU A 168 10.89 4.89 -4.22
CA LEU A 168 12.33 4.71 -4.45
C LEU A 168 13.10 4.40 -3.18
N THR A 169 12.72 5.01 -2.05
CA THR A 169 13.36 4.74 -0.75
C THR A 169 13.11 3.29 -0.34
N ARG A 170 11.86 2.82 -0.40
CA ARG A 170 11.49 1.43 -0.09
C ARG A 170 12.17 0.42 -1.02
N LEU A 171 12.16 0.68 -2.33
CA LEU A 171 12.80 -0.22 -3.29
C LEU A 171 14.32 -0.28 -3.10
N LYS A 172 14.97 0.84 -2.77
CA LYS A 172 16.39 0.86 -2.41
C LYS A 172 16.65 0.01 -1.16
N GLU A 173 15.86 0.19 -0.11
CA GLU A 173 15.97 -0.59 1.12
C GLU A 173 15.90 -2.09 0.82
N LEU A 174 14.97 -2.52 -0.03
CA LEU A 174 14.83 -3.93 -0.40
C LEU A 174 16.02 -4.45 -1.21
N LEU A 175 16.41 -3.74 -2.27
CA LEU A 175 17.45 -4.22 -3.18
C LEU A 175 18.85 -4.09 -2.59
N CYS A 176 19.15 -3.03 -1.83
CA CYS A 176 20.47 -2.78 -1.29
C CYS A 176 20.72 -3.39 0.11
N SER A 177 19.69 -3.87 0.80
CA SER A 177 19.86 -4.56 2.09
C SER A 177 20.28 -6.01 1.88
N SER A 178 21.52 -6.24 1.45
CA SER A 178 22.15 -7.55 1.66
C SER A 178 22.49 -7.69 3.16
N PRO A 179 22.31 -8.86 3.79
CA PRO A 179 22.80 -9.07 5.15
C PRO A 179 24.30 -8.81 5.17
N GLN A 180 24.76 -7.95 6.08
CA GLN A 180 26.18 -7.80 6.36
C GLN A 180 26.73 -9.20 6.64
N ARG A 181 27.61 -9.69 5.74
CA ARG A 181 28.42 -10.87 6.01
C ARG A 181 29.18 -10.57 7.30
N THR A 182 28.91 -11.35 8.35
CA THR A 182 29.82 -11.44 9.48
C THR A 182 31.19 -11.80 8.91
N CYS A 183 32.21 -11.00 9.28
CA CYS A 183 33.59 -11.21 8.87
C CYS A 183 34.00 -12.66 9.19
N SER A 184 34.14 -13.47 8.15
CA SER A 184 34.92 -14.70 8.17
C SER A 184 35.96 -14.61 7.06
N PRO A 185 37.20 -15.06 7.30
CA PRO A 185 38.28 -14.93 6.32
C PRO A 185 37.92 -15.70 5.02
N PRO A 186 38.37 -15.22 3.85
CA PRO A 186 37.91 -15.75 2.57
C PRO A 186 38.40 -17.20 2.38
N PRO A 187 37.51 -18.15 2.04
CA PRO A 187 37.93 -19.44 1.50
C PRO A 187 38.44 -19.27 0.06
N PRO A 188 39.34 -20.16 -0.40
CA PRO A 188 39.93 -20.07 -1.72
C PRO A 188 38.88 -20.21 -2.83
N ALA A 189 39.07 -19.40 -3.86
CA ALA A 189 38.13 -19.09 -4.92
C ALA A 189 37.38 -20.29 -5.53
N LEU A 190 36.05 -20.19 -5.60
CA LEU A 190 35.23 -20.78 -6.66
C LEU A 190 33.85 -20.08 -6.78
N LYS A 191 33.66 -19.50 -7.97
CA LYS A 191 32.43 -19.05 -8.69
C LYS A 191 31.58 -17.90 -8.12
N ARG A 192 31.67 -16.77 -8.84
CA ARG A 192 30.68 -15.67 -8.90
C ARG A 192 29.32 -16.19 -9.35
N SER A 193 28.24 -15.71 -8.74
CA SER A 193 26.91 -15.67 -9.39
C SER A 193 25.85 -14.75 -8.72
N CYS A 194 26.02 -14.24 -7.49
CA CYS A 194 24.94 -13.47 -6.82
C CYS A 194 25.23 -11.99 -6.55
N VAL A 195 26.47 -11.50 -6.73
CA VAL A 195 26.84 -10.13 -6.34
C VAL A 195 26.62 -9.11 -7.47
N GLU A 196 26.54 -9.56 -8.73
CA GLU A 196 26.39 -8.67 -9.88
C GLU A 196 24.92 -8.28 -10.17
N THR A 197 23.95 -9.11 -9.80
CA THR A 197 22.52 -8.89 -10.09
C THR A 197 21.90 -7.75 -9.27
N VAL A 198 22.20 -7.67 -7.97
CA VAL A 198 21.69 -6.61 -7.08
C VAL A 198 22.11 -5.21 -7.55
N ASN A 199 23.37 -5.06 -7.98
CA ASN A 199 23.84 -3.81 -8.53
C ASN A 199 23.17 -3.50 -9.88
N SER A 200 22.84 -4.52 -10.68
CA SER A 200 22.22 -4.35 -11.99
C SER A 200 20.75 -3.89 -11.92
N GLU A 201 19.95 -4.45 -11.02
CA GLU A 201 18.52 -4.10 -10.91
C GLU A 201 18.32 -2.69 -10.37
N TRP A 202 19.03 -2.34 -9.30
CA TRP A 202 19.00 -0.97 -8.79
C TRP A 202 19.54 0.02 -9.82
N SER A 203 20.62 -0.32 -10.54
CA SER A 203 21.11 0.51 -11.64
C SER A 203 20.08 0.72 -12.74
N ALA A 204 19.29 -0.30 -13.07
CA ALA A 204 18.21 -0.18 -14.06
C ALA A 204 17.09 0.75 -13.57
N VAL A 205 16.73 0.69 -12.28
CA VAL A 205 15.79 1.66 -11.66
C VAL A 205 16.35 3.07 -11.79
N LEU A 206 17.61 3.30 -11.42
CA LEU A 206 18.22 4.63 -11.51
C LEU A 206 18.33 5.17 -12.94
N LEU A 207 18.50 4.29 -13.93
CA LEU A 207 18.47 4.69 -15.33
C LEU A 207 17.08 5.19 -15.72
N ARG A 208 16.01 4.47 -15.33
CA ARG A 208 14.62 4.92 -15.53
C ARG A 208 14.34 6.25 -14.83
N GLU A 209 14.86 6.45 -13.62
CA GLU A 209 14.72 7.73 -12.90
C GLU A 209 15.38 8.89 -13.63
N ARG A 210 16.59 8.68 -14.18
CA ARG A 210 17.27 9.69 -14.98
C ARG A 210 16.48 10.04 -16.24
N ASP A 211 15.90 9.04 -16.89
CA ASP A 211 15.08 9.26 -18.08
C ASP A 211 13.82 10.07 -17.76
N LEU A 212 13.14 9.77 -16.64
CA LEU A 212 12.00 10.56 -16.17
C LEU A 212 12.39 12.01 -15.87
N ILE A 213 13.49 12.22 -15.14
CA ILE A 213 14.01 13.57 -14.85
C ILE A 213 14.29 14.31 -16.16
N ASN A 214 14.98 13.67 -17.11
CA ASN A 214 15.28 14.26 -18.40
C ASN A 214 14.01 14.69 -19.13
N ARG A 215 12.95 13.87 -19.13
CA ARG A 215 11.65 14.25 -19.70
C ARG A 215 11.05 15.48 -19.00
N CYS A 216 11.07 15.51 -17.67
CA CYS A 216 10.56 16.65 -16.89
C CYS A 216 11.31 17.96 -17.22
N LEU A 217 12.64 17.88 -17.38
CA LEU A 217 13.50 19.04 -17.68
C LEU A 217 13.26 19.65 -19.06
N GLN A 218 12.71 18.88 -20.01
CA GLN A 218 12.34 19.39 -21.34
C GLN A 218 11.01 20.16 -21.35
N THR A 219 10.27 20.17 -20.24
CA THR A 219 9.00 20.90 -20.16
C THR A 219 9.23 22.38 -19.85
N ASN A 220 8.30 23.24 -20.27
CA ASN A 220 8.26 24.67 -19.93
C ASN A 220 7.28 24.96 -18.78
N SER A 221 7.01 23.98 -17.93
CA SER A 221 6.01 24.04 -16.85
C SER A 221 6.66 23.90 -15.47
N TYR A 222 5.86 23.94 -14.41
CA TYR A 222 6.34 23.72 -13.04
C TYR A 222 6.94 22.32 -12.84
N GLN A 223 6.58 21.38 -13.71
CA GLN A 223 7.14 20.04 -13.83
C GLN A 223 8.66 20.06 -13.97
N LYS A 224 9.22 21.04 -14.68
CA LYS A 224 10.67 21.22 -14.75
C LYS A 224 11.27 21.44 -13.36
N THR A 225 10.68 22.35 -12.58
CA THR A 225 11.11 22.61 -11.20
C THR A 225 10.94 21.39 -10.31
N LEU A 226 9.87 20.61 -10.48
CA LEU A 226 9.68 19.35 -9.75
C LEU A 226 10.74 18.30 -10.12
N GLY A 227 11.07 18.18 -11.41
CA GLY A 227 12.16 17.34 -11.91
C GLY A 227 13.52 17.75 -11.33
N GLU A 228 13.84 19.04 -11.30
CA GLU A 228 15.06 19.58 -10.68
C GLU A 228 15.14 19.27 -9.18
N LYS A 229 14.05 19.52 -8.44
CA LYS A 229 13.94 19.16 -7.02
C LYS A 229 14.10 17.66 -6.80
N HIS A 230 13.54 16.83 -7.67
CA HIS A 230 13.64 15.37 -7.58
C HIS A 230 15.06 14.89 -7.86
N ALA A 231 15.75 15.45 -8.86
CA ALA A 231 17.16 15.18 -9.13
C ALA A 231 18.06 15.55 -7.94
N GLN A 232 17.85 16.73 -7.34
CA GLN A 232 18.57 17.14 -6.13
C GLN A 232 18.33 16.17 -4.97
N TRP A 233 17.09 15.72 -4.78
CA TRP A 233 16.77 14.72 -3.74
C TRP A 233 17.47 13.38 -4.00
N LEU A 234 17.49 12.90 -5.25
CA LEU A 234 18.18 11.66 -5.64
C LEU A 234 19.66 11.75 -5.26
N ASN A 235 20.32 12.85 -5.57
CA ASN A 235 21.74 13.00 -5.23
C ASN A 235 21.98 13.06 -3.72
N ASN A 236 21.12 13.78 -2.98
CA ASN A 236 21.31 14.03 -1.55
C ASN A 236 20.90 12.84 -0.65
N VAL A 237 19.85 12.11 -1.02
CA VAL A 237 19.24 11.07 -0.15
C VAL A 237 19.56 9.67 -0.66
N ILE A 238 19.55 9.47 -1.98
CA ILE A 238 19.88 8.18 -2.55
C ILE A 238 21.40 8.03 -2.72
N GLY A 239 22.13 9.12 -2.97
CA GLY A 239 23.61 9.17 -3.00
C GLY A 239 24.21 8.89 -4.38
N ILE A 240 23.67 9.53 -5.43
CA ILE A 240 24.05 9.34 -6.84
C ILE A 240 24.52 10.67 -7.46
#